data_AF-A0A520FLM3-F1
#
_entry.id   AF-A0A520FLM3-F1
#
_cell.length_a   1.000
_cell.length_b   1.000
_cell.length_c   1.000
_cell.angle_alpha   90.00
_cell.angle_beta   90.00
_cell.angle_gamma   90.00
#
_symmetry.space_group_name_H-M   'P 1'
#
loop_
_entity.id
_entity.type
_entity.pdbx_description
1 polymer ?
#
loop_
_entity_poly.entity_id
_entity_poly.type
_entity_poly.pdbx_seq_one_letter_code
_entity_poly.pdbx_strand_id
1 'polypeptide(L)'
;MTFLRINYQLLRIPLQLVEHIAITQLDEQAPTRLAYERLLIQCDRAAAYLLGDENADGRAAELHRHTVAVRVEIARRQQRVDATNATLLDLQRARFHQRRHARRGTDPA
;
A
#
# COMPACT_ATOMS: atom_id res chain seq x y z
N MET A 1 30.91 18.57 -1.79
CA MET A 1 29.93 17.51 -1.46
C MET A 1 29.32 17.64 -0.06
N THR A 2 30.09 17.99 0.97
CA THR A 2 29.62 18.09 2.38
C THR A 2 28.51 19.12 2.60
N PHE A 3 28.57 20.27 1.91
CA PHE A 3 27.55 21.32 2.04
C PHE A 3 26.18 20.88 1.52
N LEU A 4 26.13 20.18 0.37
CA LEU A 4 24.89 19.60 -0.17
C LEU A 4 24.33 18.51 0.73
N ARG A 5 25.20 17.70 1.36
CA ARG A 5 24.79 16.71 2.37
C ARG A 5 24.13 17.37 3.59
N ILE A 6 24.72 18.45 4.11
CA ILE A 6 24.16 19.21 5.25
C ILE A 6 22.81 19.84 4.86
N ASN A 7 22.70 20.42 3.66
CA ASN A 7 21.43 20.97 3.18
C ASN A 7 20.35 19.90 3.04
N TYR A 8 20.69 18.71 2.53
CA TYR A 8 19.76 17.58 2.48
C TYR A 8 19.31 17.16 3.88
N GLN A 9 20.25 17.04 4.82
CA GLN A 9 19.93 16.67 6.20
C GLN A 9 19.04 17.71 6.88
N LEU A 10 19.24 19.01 6.62
CA LEU A 10 18.38 20.08 7.13
C LEU A 10 17.00 20.07 6.48
N LEU A 11 16.91 19.82 5.17
CA LEU A 11 15.63 19.67 4.46
C LEU A 11 14.87 18.40 4.92
N ARG A 12 15.58 17.39 5.42
CA ARG A 12 14.99 16.14 5.92
C ARG A 12 14.23 16.33 7.23
N ILE A 13 14.64 17.26 8.09
CA ILE A 13 13.99 17.54 9.39
C ILE A 13 12.50 17.92 9.21
N PRO A 14 12.12 18.90 8.36
CA PRO A 14 10.72 19.20 8.12
C PRO A 14 9.98 18.05 7.42
N LEU A 15 10.65 17.26 6.57
CA LEU A 15 10.01 16.05 6.01
C LEU A 15 9.72 15.00 7.09
N GLN A 16 10.61 14.78 8.06
CA GLN A 16 10.34 13.87 9.19
C GLN A 16 9.16 14.34 10.06
N LEU A 17 8.98 15.66 10.20
CA LEU A 17 7.79 16.23 10.87
C LEU A 17 6.51 15.94 10.09
N VAL A 18 6.53 16.08 8.76
CA VAL A 18 5.40 15.70 7.90
C VAL A 18 5.13 14.20 7.97
N GLU A 19 6.17 13.36 8.04
CA GLU A 19 6.05 11.92 8.26
C GLU A 19 5.34 11.62 9.59
N HIS A 20 5.70 12.31 10.67
CA HIS A 20 5.04 12.14 11.97
C HIS A 20 3.57 12.60 11.96
N ILE A 21 3.27 13.69 11.26
CA ILE A 21 1.90 14.16 11.04
C ILE A 21 1.12 13.18 10.16
N ALA A 22 1.74 12.64 9.11
CA ALA A 22 1.14 11.62 8.26
C ALA A 22 0.87 10.33 9.05
N ILE A 23 1.78 9.89 9.92
CA ILE A 23 1.58 8.71 10.77
C ILE A 23 0.44 8.92 11.77
N THR A 24 0.27 10.14 12.29
CA THR A 24 -0.76 10.45 13.30
C THR A 24 -2.13 10.77 12.70
N GLN A 25 -2.19 11.32 11.49
CA GLN A 25 -3.44 11.75 10.85
C GLN A 25 -3.90 10.87 9.68
N LEU A 26 -2.99 10.17 9.01
CA LEU A 26 -3.32 9.27 7.91
C LEU A 26 -3.24 7.83 8.40
N ASP A 27 -4.31 7.08 8.12
CA ASP A 27 -4.33 5.63 8.35
C ASP A 27 -3.10 4.98 7.71
N GLU A 28 -2.56 3.95 8.35
CA GLU A 28 -1.33 3.30 7.90
C GLU A 28 -1.45 2.68 6.50
N GLN A 29 -2.68 2.36 6.09
CA GLN A 29 -2.98 1.83 4.77
C GLN A 29 -3.39 2.91 3.76
N ALA A 30 -3.37 4.19 4.14
CA ALA A 30 -3.79 5.28 3.28
C ALA A 30 -2.86 5.39 2.06
N PRO A 31 -3.41 5.45 0.83
CA PRO A 31 -2.61 5.53 -0.38
C PRO A 31 -1.75 6.80 -0.45
N THR A 32 -2.20 7.89 0.19
CA THR A 32 -1.44 9.15 0.33
C THR A 32 -0.19 8.97 1.19
N ARG A 33 -0.29 8.24 2.31
CA ARG A 33 0.86 7.93 3.17
C ARG A 33 1.88 7.05 2.45
N LEU A 34 1.43 6.00 1.75
CA LEU A 34 2.32 5.13 0.98
C LEU A 34 3.04 5.85 -0.17
N ALA A 35 2.35 6.79 -0.84
CA ALA A 35 2.97 7.61 -1.88
C ALA A 35 4.06 8.53 -1.29
N TYR A 36 3.80 9.09 -0.11
CA TYR A 36 4.75 9.92 0.62
C TYR A 36 6.00 9.13 1.07
N GLU A 37 5.81 7.96 1.70
CA GLU A 37 6.92 7.07 2.10
C GLU A 37 7.78 6.66 0.89
N ARG A 38 7.14 6.39 -0.26
CA ARG A 38 7.87 6.07 -1.50
C ARG A 38 8.74 7.23 -1.98
N LEU A 39 8.25 8.47 -1.89
CA LEU A 39 9.01 9.66 -2.23
C LEU A 39 10.23 9.80 -1.30
N LEU A 40 10.05 9.58 0.00
CA LEU A 40 11.14 9.61 0.98
C LEU A 40 12.24 8.60 0.68
N ILE A 41 11.86 7.35 0.35
CA ILE A 41 12.82 6.31 -0.04
C ILE A 41 13.65 6.74 -1.26
N GLN A 42 13.03 7.40 -2.24
CA GLN A 42 13.73 7.89 -3.43
C GLN A 42 14.69 9.04 -3.09
N CYS A 43 14.27 9.99 -2.27
CA CYS A 43 15.11 11.07 -1.80
C CYS A 43 16.34 10.55 -1.04
N ASP A 44 16.15 9.61 -0.12
CA ASP A 44 17.24 9.05 0.68
C ASP A 44 18.23 8.23 -0.17
N ARG A 45 17.73 7.45 -1.15
CA ARG A 45 18.61 6.76 -2.13
C ARG A 45 19.38 7.73 -3.01
N ALA A 46 18.74 8.81 -3.46
CA ALA A 46 19.41 9.84 -4.25
C ALA A 46 20.50 10.56 -3.44
N ALA A 47 20.25 10.84 -2.16
CA ALA A 47 21.25 11.41 -1.26
C ALA A 47 22.41 10.44 -1.01
N ALA A 48 22.15 9.13 -0.84
CA ALA A 48 23.19 8.12 -0.74
C ALA A 48 24.07 8.09 -2.01
N TYR A 49 23.44 8.05 -3.18
CA TYR A 49 24.15 7.95 -4.46
C TYR A 49 24.90 9.24 -4.85
N LEU A 50 24.24 10.40 -4.77
CA LEU A 50 24.80 11.67 -5.24
C LEU A 50 25.71 12.34 -4.20
N LEU A 51 25.43 12.14 -2.91
CA LEU A 51 26.12 12.82 -1.81
C LEU A 51 26.99 11.87 -0.96
N GLY A 52 27.02 10.58 -1.28
CA GLY A 52 27.75 9.55 -0.55
C GLY A 52 27.25 9.32 0.88
N ASP A 53 26.02 9.72 1.20
CA ASP A 53 25.48 9.65 2.57
C ASP A 53 25.03 8.21 2.89
N GLU A 54 25.94 7.41 3.45
CA GLU A 54 25.68 6.02 3.86
C GLU A 54 24.53 5.88 4.87
N ASN A 55 24.32 6.89 5.73
CA ASN A 55 23.19 6.91 6.65
C ASN A 55 21.86 7.09 5.92
N ALA A 56 21.85 7.77 4.76
CA ALA A 56 20.66 7.89 3.94
C ALA A 56 20.25 6.54 3.32
N ASP A 57 21.21 5.72 2.90
CA ASP A 57 20.91 4.39 2.35
C ASP A 57 20.29 3.46 3.40
N GLY A 58 20.86 3.43 4.61
CA GLY A 58 20.30 2.66 5.72
C GLY A 58 18.86 3.08 6.07
N ARG A 59 18.57 4.39 6.07
CA ARG A 59 17.22 4.91 6.28
C ARG A 59 16.26 4.52 5.16
N ALA A 60 16.69 4.62 3.91
CA ALA A 60 15.89 4.20 2.76
C ALA A 60 15.55 2.70 2.83
N ALA A 61 16.51 1.87 3.23
CA ALA A 61 16.31 0.43 3.37
C ALA A 61 15.29 0.10 4.46
N GLU A 62 15.38 0.76 5.62
CA GLU A 62 14.45 0.54 6.73
C GLU A 62 13.02 0.97 6.39
N LEU A 63 12.85 2.19 5.86
CA LEU A 63 11.54 2.68 5.45
C LEU A 63 10.94 1.81 4.34
N HIS A 64 11.77 1.32 3.41
CA HIS A 64 11.32 0.41 2.37
C HIS A 64 10.79 -0.92 2.93
N ARG A 65 11.43 -1.50 3.96
CA ARG A 65 10.93 -2.73 4.60
C ARG A 65 9.56 -2.51 5.24
N HIS A 66 9.39 -1.40 5.97
CA HIS A 66 8.12 -1.04 6.58
C HIS A 66 7.01 -0.87 5.51
N THR A 67 7.24 -0.06 4.48
CA THR A 67 6.25 0.15 3.40
C THR A 67 5.91 -1.16 2.69
N VAL A 68 6.87 -2.06 2.47
CA VAL A 68 6.61 -3.38 1.87
C VAL A 68 5.72 -4.23 2.77
N ALA A 69 5.99 -4.25 4.09
CA ALA A 69 5.16 -4.99 5.04
C ALA A 69 3.71 -4.50 5.02
N VAL A 70 3.49 -3.17 5.04
CA VAL A 70 2.16 -2.58 4.95
C VAL A 70 1.46 -2.96 3.64
N ARG A 71 2.17 -2.89 2.50
CA ARG A 71 1.61 -3.28 1.20
C ARG A 71 1.20 -4.74 1.14
N VAL A 72 1.96 -5.63 1.77
CA VAL A 72 1.61 -7.07 1.88
C VAL A 72 0.33 -7.24 2.70
N GLU A 73 0.18 -6.52 3.81
CA GLU A 73 -1.05 -6.59 4.62
C GLU A 73 -2.28 -6.05 3.86
N ILE A 74 -2.13 -4.97 3.09
CA ILE A 74 -3.19 -4.47 2.20
C ILE A 74 -3.58 -5.54 1.18
N ALA A 75 -2.60 -6.16 0.52
CA ALA A 75 -2.85 -7.20 -0.48
C ALA A 75 -3.57 -8.42 0.13
N ARG A 76 -3.15 -8.86 1.33
CA ARG A 76 -3.82 -9.94 2.06
C ARG A 76 -5.26 -9.60 2.41
N ARG A 77 -5.51 -8.37 2.87
CA ARG A 77 -6.86 -7.90 3.17
C ARG A 77 -7.74 -7.90 1.93
N GLN A 78 -7.20 -7.42 0.80
CA GLN A 78 -7.92 -7.41 -0.47
C GLN A 78 -8.25 -8.84 -0.93
N GLN A 79 -7.30 -9.78 -0.85
CA GLN A 79 -7.53 -11.18 -1.18
C GLN A 79 -8.66 -11.81 -0.35
N ARG A 80 -8.76 -11.48 0.94
CA ARG A 80 -9.85 -11.98 1.80
C ARG A 80 -11.22 -11.44 1.37
N VAL A 81 -11.28 -10.16 1.01
CA VAL A 81 -12.49 -9.52 0.50
C VAL A 81 -12.89 -10.15 -0.84
N ASP A 82 -11.94 -10.32 -1.75
CA ASP A 82 -12.17 -10.92 -3.06
C ASP A 82 -12.66 -12.37 -2.96
N ALA A 83 -12.05 -13.17 -2.06
CA ALA A 83 -12.49 -14.53 -1.79
C ALA A 83 -13.93 -14.56 -1.25
N THR A 84 -14.27 -13.68 -0.31
CA THR A 84 -15.64 -13.57 0.22
C THR A 84 -16.62 -13.18 -0.88
N ASN A 85 -16.27 -12.19 -1.70
CA ASN A 85 -17.11 -11.77 -2.83
C ASN A 85 -17.31 -12.89 -3.86
N ALA A 86 -16.27 -13.66 -4.16
CA ALA A 86 -16.36 -14.81 -5.06
C ALA A 86 -17.37 -15.85 -4.54
N THR A 87 -17.31 -16.20 -3.24
CA THR A 87 -18.27 -17.14 -2.64
C THR A 87 -19.72 -16.64 -2.70
N LEU A 88 -19.94 -15.34 -2.50
CA LEU A 88 -21.27 -14.73 -2.61
C LEU A 88 -21.79 -14.77 -4.04
N LEU A 89 -20.93 -14.51 -5.03
CA LEU A 89 -21.28 -14.58 -6.44
C LEU A 89 -21.64 -16.01 -6.86
N ASP A 90 -20.89 -17.01 -6.39
CA ASP A 90 -21.17 -18.42 -6.65
C ASP A 90 -22.53 -18.85 -6.07
N LEU A 91 -22.83 -18.42 -4.84
CA LEU A 91 -24.13 -18.66 -4.22
C LEU A 91 -25.28 -18.03 -5.02
N GLN A 92 -25.11 -16.79 -5.49
CA GLN A 92 -26.10 -16.11 -6.31
C GLN A 92 -26.30 -16.82 -7.66
N ARG A 93 -25.20 -17.27 -8.29
CA ARG A 93 -25.23 -18.03 -9.54
C ARG A 93 -26.01 -19.34 -9.36
N ALA A 94 -25.74 -20.10 -8.30
CA ALA A 94 -26.47 -21.33 -7.99
C ALA A 94 -27.98 -21.10 -7.84
N ARG A 95 -28.39 -20.04 -7.11
CA ARG A 95 -29.80 -19.66 -6.94
C ARG A 95 -30.47 -19.27 -8.26
N PHE A 96 -29.74 -18.64 -9.17
CA PHE A 96 -30.26 -18.28 -10.49
C PHE A 96 -30.52 -19.54 -11.33
N HIS A 97 -29.56 -20.47 -11.36
CA HIS A 97 -29.73 -21.74 -12.05
C HIS A 97 -30.91 -22.53 -11.50
N GLN A 98 -31.05 -22.63 -10.18
CA GLN A 98 -32.17 -23.33 -9.54
C GLN A 98 -33.54 -22.76 -9.94
N ARG A 99 -33.69 -21.42 -9.98
CA ARG A 99 -34.93 -20.77 -10.44
C ARG A 99 -35.25 -21.06 -11.91
N ARG A 100 -34.22 -21.13 -12.76
CA ARG A 100 -34.39 -21.46 -14.18
C ARG A 100 -34.79 -22.92 -14.40
N HIS A 101 -34.23 -23.85 -13.62
CA HIS A 101 -34.63 -25.26 -13.66
C HIS A 101 -36.06 -25.46 -13.14
N ALA A 102 -36.45 -24.80 -12.04
CA ALA A 102 -37.80 -24.86 -11.51
C ALA A 102 -38.86 -24.38 -12.52
N ARG A 103 -38.62 -23.26 -13.21
CA ARG A 103 -39.52 -22.74 -14.26
C ARG A 103 -39.60 -23.62 -15.50
N ARG A 104 -38.53 -24.30 -15.89
CA ARG A 104 -38.55 -25.23 -17.03
C ARG A 104 -39.24 -26.55 -16.71
N GLY A 105 -39.27 -26.97 -15.45
CA GLY A 105 -39.96 -28.19 -15.03
C GLY A 105 -41.46 -28.02 -14.73
N THR A 106 -42.00 -26.79 -14.84
CA THR A 106 -43.42 -26.47 -14.56
C THR A 106 -44.22 -26.14 -15.82
N ASP A 107 -43.68 -26.38 -17.02
CA ASP A 107 -44.41 -26.20 -18.28
C ASP A 107 -44.84 -27.60 -18.79
N PRO A 108 -46.07 -28.06 -18.50
CA PRO A 108 -46.61 -29.28 -19.10
C PRO A 108 -47.03 -28.96 -20.54
N ALA A 109 -46.53 -29.75 -21.49
CA ALA A 109 -46.99 -29.77 -22.88
C ALA A 109 -48.42 -30.32 -22.99
#